data_AF-A0A962S657-F1
#
_entry.id   AF-A0A962S657-F1
#
_cell.length_a   1.000
_cell.length_b   1.000
_cell.length_c   1.000
_cell.angle_alpha   90.00
_cell.angle_beta   90.00
_cell.angle_gamma   90.00
#
_symmetry.space_group_name_H-M   'P 1'
#
loop_
_entity.id
_entity.type
_entity.pdbx_description
1 polymer ?
#
loop_
_entity_poly.entity_id
_entity_poly.type
_entity_poly.pdbx_seq_one_letter_code
_entity_poly.pdbx_strand_id
1 'polypeptide(L)'
;MKTALFFLLACSALPTVQGAQENSADYADWGGAFTQPEGDRLWQGLALGFFGEREIIESDKQRVIRIEAPARAENDALVPVQIHTELPEGFSAAIQNIYLTVDINPSPMAAKFTVSPTRNPEYIATRVRVNGYTYIRAIAEMTDGTLYMDKQWVKSRGAGCSAPPGTNQEQAKASLGNMRFKFSQALESSQNQSKAVQLMISHPNNTGMQRDQLSTMLIPQSYVKEVEVSFNDERLLKAETSFTISENPSFRFKFAPDESGELVARMRDTDDKEFYLYQTIKADE
;
A
#
# COMPACT_ATOMS: atom_id res chain seq x y z
N MET A 1 -50.93 48.55 -56.80
CA MET A 1 -51.88 47.48 -56.41
C MET A 1 -51.18 46.14 -56.51
N LYS A 2 -51.09 45.40 -55.38
CA LYS A 2 -50.86 43.94 -55.25
C LYS A 2 -49.51 43.42 -55.81
N THR A 3 -48.69 42.63 -55.13
CA THR A 3 -48.94 41.58 -54.15
C THR A 3 -47.64 41.32 -53.37
N ALA A 4 -47.67 41.32 -52.04
CA ALA A 4 -46.54 40.91 -51.20
C ALA A 4 -46.56 39.38 -51.06
N LEU A 5 -45.46 38.72 -51.40
CA LEU A 5 -45.27 37.29 -51.21
C LEU A 5 -44.47 37.08 -49.91
N PHE A 6 -45.16 36.60 -48.87
CA PHE A 6 -44.56 36.17 -47.61
C PHE A 6 -43.85 34.83 -47.85
N PHE A 7 -42.52 34.80 -47.70
CA PHE A 7 -41.78 33.55 -47.52
C PHE A 7 -41.68 33.27 -46.02
N LEU A 8 -42.39 32.24 -45.56
CA LEU A 8 -42.16 31.64 -44.25
C LEU A 8 -40.77 31.00 -44.24
N LEU A 9 -39.84 31.58 -43.49
CA LEU A 9 -38.63 30.89 -43.08
C LEU A 9 -39.01 29.92 -41.96
N ALA A 10 -39.04 28.62 -42.26
CA ALA A 10 -39.11 27.58 -41.25
C ALA A 10 -37.80 27.61 -40.44
N CYS A 11 -37.89 27.99 -39.17
CA CYS A 11 -36.80 27.86 -38.21
C CYS A 11 -36.58 26.36 -37.97
N SER A 12 -35.58 25.78 -38.64
CA SER A 12 -35.14 24.41 -38.42
C SER A 12 -34.62 24.29 -36.99
N ALA A 13 -35.33 23.53 -36.16
CA ALA A 13 -34.89 23.16 -34.82
C ALA A 13 -33.52 22.47 -34.91
N LEU A 14 -32.53 23.04 -34.25
CA LEU A 14 -31.23 22.38 -34.05
C LEU A 14 -31.47 21.11 -33.23
N PRO A 15 -30.90 19.95 -33.63
CA PRO A 15 -30.97 18.78 -32.79
C PRO A 15 -30.30 19.10 -31.46
N THR A 16 -31.03 18.86 -30.37
CA THR A 16 -30.50 18.81 -29.02
C THR A 16 -29.32 17.85 -29.01
N VAL A 17 -28.12 18.38 -28.74
CA VAL A 17 -26.96 17.55 -28.39
C VAL A 17 -27.29 16.90 -27.06
N GLN A 18 -27.86 15.69 -27.11
CA GLN A 18 -27.84 14.77 -25.99
C GLN A 18 -26.39 14.60 -25.59
N GLY A 19 -26.11 14.84 -24.31
CA GLY A 19 -24.79 14.79 -23.73
C GLY A 19 -24.06 13.54 -24.19
N ALA A 20 -22.80 13.72 -24.58
CA ALA A 20 -21.91 12.61 -24.85
C ALA A 20 -21.92 11.68 -23.63
N GLN A 21 -22.60 10.54 -23.75
CA GLN A 21 -22.29 9.37 -22.97
C GLN A 21 -20.80 9.12 -23.20
N GLU A 22 -19.98 9.34 -22.18
CA GLU A 22 -18.62 8.86 -22.18
C GLU A 22 -18.67 7.34 -22.38
N ASN A 23 -18.49 6.93 -23.63
CA ASN A 23 -18.21 5.55 -23.97
C ASN A 23 -16.89 5.20 -23.27
N SER A 24 -17.01 4.65 -22.08
CA SER A 24 -15.98 3.87 -21.39
C SER A 24 -15.75 2.56 -22.15
N ALA A 25 -15.34 2.68 -23.41
CA ALA A 25 -14.59 1.65 -24.09
C ALA A 25 -13.22 1.60 -23.39
N ASP A 26 -13.27 1.04 -22.18
CA ASP A 26 -12.15 0.68 -21.34
C ASP A 26 -11.23 -0.18 -22.21
N TYR A 27 -9.92 0.10 -22.18
CA TYR A 27 -8.89 -0.69 -22.85
C TYR A 27 -8.75 -2.12 -22.26
N ALA A 28 -9.82 -2.68 -21.72
CA ALA A 28 -9.92 -4.00 -21.09
C ALA A 28 -9.92 -5.16 -22.10
N ASP A 29 -9.95 -4.88 -23.41
CA ASP A 29 -10.04 -5.90 -24.46
C ASP A 29 -8.68 -6.41 -25.00
N TRP A 30 -7.58 -6.16 -24.27
CA TRP A 30 -6.42 -7.06 -24.37
C TRP A 30 -6.75 -8.29 -23.52
N GLY A 31 -7.28 -9.34 -24.16
CA GLY A 31 -7.90 -10.54 -23.55
C GLY A 31 -7.01 -11.44 -22.66
N GLY A 32 -6.25 -10.86 -21.73
CA GLY A 32 -5.44 -11.57 -20.73
C GLY A 32 -5.24 -10.82 -19.41
N ALA A 33 -5.86 -9.64 -19.20
CA ALA A 33 -5.82 -8.96 -17.91
C ALA A 33 -6.93 -9.46 -16.98
N PHE A 34 -6.60 -9.70 -15.70
CA PHE A 34 -7.57 -10.07 -14.68
C PHE A 34 -8.68 -9.02 -14.55
N THR A 35 -9.91 -9.49 -14.40
CA THR A 35 -11.09 -8.68 -14.08
C THR A 35 -11.36 -8.66 -12.58
N GLN A 36 -12.16 -7.69 -12.10
CA GLN A 36 -12.57 -7.62 -10.69
C GLN A 36 -13.28 -8.91 -10.22
N PRO A 37 -14.26 -9.49 -10.95
CA PRO A 37 -14.88 -10.76 -10.55
C PRO A 37 -13.89 -11.93 -10.47
N GLU A 38 -12.88 -11.98 -11.34
CA GLU A 38 -11.83 -13.00 -11.26
C GLU A 38 -10.91 -12.79 -10.06
N GLY A 39 -10.57 -11.54 -9.74
CA GLY A 39 -9.83 -11.19 -8.53
C GLY A 39 -10.57 -11.59 -7.25
N ASP A 40 -11.88 -11.38 -7.19
CA ASP A 40 -12.69 -11.83 -6.04
C ASP A 40 -12.79 -13.37 -5.95
N ARG A 41 -12.80 -14.08 -7.08
CA ARG A 41 -12.72 -15.56 -7.08
C ARG A 41 -11.36 -16.06 -6.62
N LEU A 42 -10.27 -15.44 -7.10
CA LEU A 42 -8.90 -15.75 -6.66
C LEU A 42 -8.76 -15.55 -5.14
N TRP A 43 -9.33 -14.46 -4.63
CA TRP A 43 -9.29 -14.14 -3.20
C TRP A 43 -9.86 -15.26 -2.32
N GLN A 44 -10.89 -15.99 -2.75
CA GLN A 44 -11.47 -17.08 -1.95
C GLN A 44 -10.42 -18.15 -1.58
N GLY A 45 -9.55 -18.52 -2.54
CA GLY A 45 -8.48 -19.48 -2.30
C GLY A 45 -7.34 -18.90 -1.46
N LEU A 46 -6.96 -17.63 -1.72
CA LEU A 46 -5.93 -16.93 -0.94
C LEU A 46 -6.35 -16.73 0.52
N ALA A 47 -7.57 -16.26 0.76
CA ALA A 47 -8.13 -16.07 2.08
C ALA A 47 -8.15 -17.36 2.89
N LEU A 48 -8.58 -18.48 2.27
CA LEU A 48 -8.54 -19.80 2.90
C LEU A 48 -7.10 -20.21 3.27
N GLY A 49 -6.14 -19.98 2.37
CA GLY A 49 -4.73 -20.29 2.62
C GLY A 49 -4.09 -19.44 3.73
N PHE A 50 -4.46 -18.16 3.83
CA PHE A 50 -3.88 -17.23 4.81
C PHE A 50 -4.58 -17.27 6.17
N PHE A 51 -5.88 -17.47 6.19
CA PHE A 51 -6.72 -17.24 7.37
C PHE A 51 -7.63 -18.41 7.72
N GLY A 52 -7.59 -19.52 6.97
CA GLY A 52 -8.46 -20.67 7.16
C GLY A 52 -9.92 -20.33 6.86
N GLU A 53 -10.83 -20.97 7.58
CA GLU A 53 -12.29 -20.77 7.43
C GLU A 53 -12.83 -19.57 8.22
N ARG A 54 -11.94 -18.71 8.76
CA ARG A 54 -12.37 -17.53 9.52
C ARG A 54 -13.15 -16.58 8.62
N GLU A 55 -14.27 -16.09 9.13
CA GLU A 55 -15.05 -15.06 8.45
C GLU A 55 -14.23 -13.76 8.34
N ILE A 56 -14.28 -13.14 7.15
CA ILE A 56 -13.68 -11.84 6.88
C ILE A 56 -14.82 -10.87 6.58
N ILE A 57 -14.99 -9.88 7.44
CA ILE A 57 -16.05 -8.88 7.35
C ILE A 57 -15.55 -7.72 6.48
N GLU A 58 -16.27 -7.38 5.42
CA GLU A 58 -15.96 -6.18 4.63
C GLU A 58 -16.21 -4.92 5.50
N SER A 59 -15.22 -4.02 5.53
CA SER A 59 -15.09 -2.92 6.49
C SER A 59 -15.92 -1.68 6.12
N ASP A 60 -16.61 -1.68 4.99
CA ASP A 60 -17.34 -0.53 4.42
C ASP A 60 -18.38 0.10 5.36
N LYS A 61 -18.96 -0.66 6.31
CA LYS A 61 -19.91 -0.12 7.30
C LYS A 61 -19.26 0.19 8.65
N GLN A 62 -18.23 -0.57 9.03
CA GLN A 62 -17.63 -0.59 10.36
C GLN A 62 -16.38 0.29 10.43
N ARG A 63 -15.80 0.63 9.28
CA ARG A 63 -14.65 1.53 9.12
C ARG A 63 -13.41 1.10 9.90
N VAL A 64 -13.29 -0.16 10.30
CA VAL A 64 -12.16 -0.66 11.11
C VAL A 64 -10.83 -0.50 10.38
N ILE A 65 -10.84 -0.81 9.09
CA ILE A 65 -9.70 -0.65 8.19
C ILE A 65 -10.15 -0.03 6.88
N ARG A 66 -9.30 0.81 6.28
CA ARG A 66 -9.49 1.35 4.94
C ARG A 66 -8.17 1.30 4.19
N ILE A 67 -8.20 0.93 2.91
CA ILE A 67 -7.03 0.96 2.05
C ILE A 67 -7.18 1.99 0.94
N GLU A 68 -6.15 2.78 0.74
CA GLU A 68 -6.03 3.74 -0.35
C GLU A 68 -4.84 3.38 -1.23
N ALA A 69 -5.11 3.25 -2.53
CA ALA A 69 -4.11 3.05 -3.58
C ALA A 69 -4.64 3.70 -4.88
N PRO A 70 -3.77 4.08 -5.83
CA PRO A 70 -4.23 4.69 -7.06
C PRO A 70 -5.03 3.70 -7.91
N ALA A 71 -6.08 4.15 -8.60
CA ALA A 71 -6.88 3.32 -9.51
C ALA A 71 -6.05 2.74 -10.67
N ARG A 72 -4.93 3.38 -11.01
CA ARG A 72 -3.93 2.91 -11.98
C ARG A 72 -2.52 3.13 -11.45
N ALA A 73 -1.67 2.12 -11.56
CA ALA A 73 -0.26 2.21 -11.28
C ALA A 73 0.46 2.98 -12.41
N GLU A 74 1.01 4.15 -12.09
CA GLU A 74 1.90 4.88 -13.01
C GLU A 74 3.25 4.17 -13.15
N ASN A 75 3.75 3.67 -12.02
CA ASN A 75 4.94 2.82 -11.94
C ASN A 75 4.60 1.56 -11.13
N ASP A 76 4.51 0.43 -11.84
CA ASP A 76 4.18 -0.87 -11.26
C ASP A 76 5.14 -1.32 -10.16
N ALA A 77 6.38 -0.81 -10.12
CA ALA A 77 7.36 -1.18 -9.10
C ALA A 77 7.24 -0.35 -7.80
N LEU A 78 6.49 0.76 -7.82
CA LEU A 78 6.45 1.77 -6.76
C LEU A 78 5.01 2.27 -6.47
N VAL A 79 4.05 1.35 -6.39
CA VAL A 79 2.64 1.72 -6.14
C VAL A 79 2.48 2.14 -4.67
N PRO A 80 2.12 3.40 -4.38
CA PRO A 80 1.89 3.83 -3.01
C PRO A 80 0.60 3.20 -2.46
N VAL A 81 0.67 2.73 -1.23
CA VAL A 81 -0.46 2.20 -0.48
C VAL A 81 -0.49 2.85 0.89
N GLN A 82 -1.67 3.32 1.30
CA GLN A 82 -1.93 3.79 2.65
C GLN A 82 -3.06 2.96 3.25
N ILE A 83 -2.83 2.44 4.44
CA ILE A 83 -3.80 1.69 5.22
C ILE A 83 -4.15 2.58 6.41
N HIS A 84 -5.40 2.98 6.51
CA HIS A 84 -5.92 3.70 7.66
C HIS A 84 -6.60 2.70 8.59
N THR A 85 -6.42 2.91 9.89
CA THR A 85 -7.16 2.16 10.91
C THR A 85 -8.03 3.13 11.69
N GLU A 86 -9.29 2.75 11.90
CA GLU A 86 -10.19 3.46 12.79
C GLU A 86 -10.74 2.44 13.78
N LEU A 87 -10.90 2.83 15.04
CA LEU A 87 -11.59 2.02 16.03
C LEU A 87 -12.81 2.83 16.49
N PRO A 88 -13.97 2.70 15.83
CA PRO A 88 -15.16 3.43 16.23
C PRO A 88 -15.56 3.09 17.67
N GLU A 89 -16.28 4.02 18.30
CA GLU A 89 -16.87 3.79 19.62
C GLU A 89 -17.72 2.51 19.62
N GLY A 90 -17.51 1.65 20.62
CA GLY A 90 -18.22 0.37 20.78
C GLY A 90 -17.38 -0.88 20.48
N PHE A 91 -16.19 -0.74 19.90
CA PHE A 91 -15.23 -1.85 19.78
C PHE A 91 -14.47 -2.05 21.10
N SER A 92 -14.57 -3.26 21.68
CA SER A 92 -13.82 -3.65 22.88
C SER A 92 -12.48 -4.32 22.56
N ALA A 93 -12.37 -4.96 21.40
CA ALA A 93 -11.13 -5.55 20.90
C ALA A 93 -10.28 -4.49 20.18
N ALA A 94 -8.97 -4.50 20.42
CA ALA A 94 -8.00 -3.71 19.67
C ALA A 94 -7.49 -4.47 18.43
N ILE A 95 -6.99 -3.75 17.42
CA ILE A 95 -6.24 -4.35 16.32
C ILE A 95 -4.91 -4.90 16.86
N GLN A 96 -4.56 -6.13 16.48
CA GLN A 96 -3.27 -6.75 16.82
C GLN A 96 -2.38 -6.94 15.58
N ASN A 97 -2.96 -7.29 14.44
CA ASN A 97 -2.24 -7.48 13.19
C ASN A 97 -2.97 -6.79 12.03
N ILE A 98 -2.20 -6.32 11.05
CA ILE A 98 -2.69 -5.79 9.79
C ILE A 98 -1.95 -6.52 8.67
N TYR A 99 -2.68 -7.13 7.75
CA TYR A 99 -2.14 -7.84 6.60
C TYR A 99 -2.36 -7.01 5.34
N LEU A 100 -1.33 -6.88 4.52
CA LEU A 100 -1.37 -6.22 3.22
C LEU A 100 -1.16 -7.27 2.13
N THR A 101 -2.11 -7.40 1.21
CA THR A 101 -2.01 -8.35 0.09
C THR A 101 -2.08 -7.66 -1.27
N VAL A 102 -1.44 -8.28 -2.26
CA VAL A 102 -1.55 -7.96 -3.69
C VAL A 102 -1.86 -9.27 -4.42
N ASP A 103 -3.13 -9.52 -4.70
CA ASP A 103 -3.65 -10.89 -4.93
C ASP A 103 -2.91 -11.69 -6.01
N ILE A 104 -2.61 -11.09 -7.16
CA ILE A 104 -1.98 -11.80 -8.28
C ILE A 104 -0.45 -11.84 -8.22
N ASN A 105 0.17 -11.18 -7.23
CA ASN A 105 1.62 -11.18 -7.15
C ASN A 105 2.15 -12.58 -6.84
N PRO A 106 3.36 -12.95 -7.32
CA PRO A 106 3.98 -14.23 -6.99
C PRO A 106 4.13 -14.49 -5.48
N SER A 107 4.24 -13.42 -4.69
CA SER A 107 4.06 -13.44 -3.23
C SER A 107 2.89 -12.54 -2.86
N PRO A 108 1.65 -13.07 -2.73
CA PRO A 108 0.49 -12.22 -2.51
C PRO A 108 0.51 -11.49 -1.16
N MET A 109 1.02 -12.12 -0.10
CA MET A 109 1.24 -11.46 1.19
C MET A 109 2.42 -10.50 1.08
N ALA A 110 2.15 -9.18 1.03
CA ALA A 110 3.18 -8.15 0.92
C ALA A 110 3.82 -7.87 2.29
N ALA A 111 2.98 -7.72 3.31
CA ALA A 111 3.41 -7.47 4.67
C ALA A 111 2.38 -7.97 5.68
N LYS A 112 2.85 -8.43 6.83
CA LYS A 112 2.10 -8.53 8.08
C LYS A 112 2.68 -7.54 9.06
N PHE A 113 1.88 -6.58 9.47
CA PHE A 113 2.21 -5.64 10.52
C PHE A 113 1.65 -6.15 11.84
N THR A 114 2.49 -6.30 12.86
CA THR A 114 2.04 -6.45 14.24
C THR A 114 2.18 -5.10 14.92
N VAL A 115 1.07 -4.60 15.46
CA VAL A 115 0.95 -3.25 16.03
C VAL A 115 0.75 -3.35 17.54
N SER A 116 1.14 -2.30 18.27
CA SER A 116 0.84 -2.23 19.70
C SER A 116 -0.67 -2.00 19.92
N PRO A 117 -1.38 -2.86 20.66
CA PRO A 117 -2.80 -2.67 20.96
C PRO A 117 -3.09 -1.37 21.71
N THR A 118 -2.11 -0.84 22.46
CA THR A 118 -2.21 0.40 23.22
C THR A 118 -1.80 1.63 22.42
N ARG A 119 -1.07 1.45 21.31
CA ARG A 119 -0.60 2.52 20.41
C ARG A 119 -0.89 2.17 18.95
N ASN A 120 -2.15 1.87 18.65
CA ASN A 120 -2.57 1.53 17.28
C ASN A 120 -2.25 2.67 16.31
N PRO A 121 -1.54 2.41 15.20
CA PRO A 121 -1.21 3.46 14.25
C PRO A 121 -2.46 3.86 13.48
N GLU A 122 -2.81 5.15 13.51
CA GLU A 122 -3.91 5.70 12.70
C GLU A 122 -3.77 5.39 11.22
N TYR A 123 -2.53 5.31 10.73
CA TYR A 123 -2.25 4.78 9.40
C TYR A 123 -0.87 4.14 9.31
N ILE A 124 -0.72 3.25 8.33
CA ILE A 124 0.55 2.72 7.84
C ILE A 124 0.59 2.94 6.33
N ALA A 125 1.63 3.59 5.82
CA ALA A 125 1.84 3.74 4.39
C ALA A 125 3.16 3.12 3.95
N THR A 126 3.14 2.48 2.78
CA THR A 126 4.31 1.88 2.16
C THR A 126 4.18 1.89 0.63
N ARG A 127 5.10 1.23 -0.06
CA ARG A 127 5.04 1.04 -1.51
C ARG A 127 5.18 -0.44 -1.84
N VAL A 128 4.34 -0.90 -2.75
CA VAL A 128 4.34 -2.28 -3.23
C VAL A 128 4.61 -2.34 -4.72
N ARG A 129 5.10 -3.49 -5.16
CA ARG A 129 5.16 -3.91 -6.56
C ARG A 129 3.81 -4.51 -6.95
N VAL A 130 3.33 -4.25 -8.16
CA VAL A 130 2.09 -4.80 -8.69
C VAL A 130 2.37 -5.50 -10.02
N ASN A 131 1.96 -6.77 -10.14
CA ASN A 131 2.27 -7.61 -11.29
C ASN A 131 1.11 -7.79 -12.28
N GLY A 132 0.14 -6.88 -12.26
CA GLY A 132 -0.99 -6.83 -13.20
C GLY A 132 -2.24 -6.22 -12.56
N TYR A 133 -3.38 -6.35 -13.23
CA TYR A 133 -4.66 -5.84 -12.72
C TYR A 133 -5.08 -6.68 -11.51
N THR A 134 -5.23 -6.04 -10.35
CA THR A 134 -5.39 -6.78 -9.09
C THR A 134 -6.13 -5.97 -8.04
N TYR A 135 -6.71 -6.67 -7.08
CA TYR A 135 -6.99 -6.06 -5.79
C TYR A 135 -5.70 -5.96 -4.97
N ILE A 136 -5.57 -4.83 -4.30
CA ILE A 136 -4.72 -4.69 -3.11
C ILE A 136 -5.68 -4.68 -1.93
N ARG A 137 -5.43 -5.51 -0.92
CA ARG A 137 -6.33 -5.66 0.23
C ARG A 137 -5.58 -5.39 1.52
N ALA A 138 -6.27 -4.77 2.46
CA ALA A 138 -5.82 -4.63 3.84
C ALA A 138 -6.78 -5.38 4.75
N ILE A 139 -6.24 -6.22 5.65
CA ILE A 139 -7.03 -7.02 6.58
C ILE A 139 -6.58 -6.68 8.00
N ALA A 140 -7.47 -6.15 8.83
CA ALA A 140 -7.24 -6.00 10.27
C ALA A 140 -7.66 -7.29 10.99
N GLU A 141 -6.79 -7.81 11.84
CA GLU A 141 -7.11 -8.85 12.80
C GLU A 141 -7.15 -8.24 14.19
N MET A 142 -8.29 -8.43 14.83
CA MET A 142 -8.57 -7.97 16.19
C MET A 142 -8.02 -8.94 17.22
N THR A 143 -7.88 -8.47 18.45
CA THR A 143 -7.44 -9.27 19.63
C THR A 143 -8.40 -10.40 20.00
N ASP A 144 -9.66 -10.35 19.56
CA ASP A 144 -10.64 -11.44 19.69
C ASP A 144 -10.60 -12.44 18.51
N GLY A 145 -9.74 -12.20 17.52
CA GLY A 145 -9.58 -13.02 16.32
C GLY A 145 -10.48 -12.65 15.13
N THR A 146 -11.36 -11.66 15.28
CA THR A 146 -12.22 -11.16 14.20
C THR A 146 -11.38 -10.52 13.10
N LEU A 147 -11.78 -10.70 11.83
CA LEU A 147 -11.13 -10.11 10.67
C LEU A 147 -12.03 -9.08 9.98
N TYR A 148 -11.46 -7.91 9.69
CA TYR A 148 -12.06 -6.87 8.86
C TYR A 148 -11.19 -6.63 7.64
N MET A 149 -11.79 -6.42 6.46
CA MET A 149 -11.05 -6.18 5.22
C MET A 149 -11.57 -4.95 4.48
N ASP A 150 -10.66 -4.24 3.83
CA ASP A 150 -10.98 -3.31 2.75
C ASP A 150 -10.09 -3.61 1.52
N LYS A 151 -10.54 -3.20 0.34
CA LYS A 151 -9.87 -3.52 -0.93
C LYS A 151 -9.93 -2.37 -1.95
N GLN A 152 -8.83 -2.20 -2.70
CA GLN A 152 -8.75 -1.26 -3.82
C GLN A 152 -8.35 -2.00 -5.10
N TRP A 153 -9.12 -1.81 -6.18
CA TRP A 153 -8.77 -2.31 -7.49
C TRP A 153 -7.73 -1.41 -8.16
N VAL A 154 -6.63 -1.99 -8.64
CA VAL A 154 -5.53 -1.26 -9.28
C VAL A 154 -5.26 -1.82 -10.67
N LYS A 155 -5.38 -0.96 -11.69
CA LYS A 155 -4.97 -1.27 -13.07
C LYS A 155 -3.45 -1.10 -13.20
N SER A 156 -2.73 -2.03 -13.81
CA SER A 156 -1.26 -2.02 -13.89
C SER A 156 -0.76 -2.54 -15.24
N ARG A 157 0.45 -2.19 -15.68
CA ARG A 157 1.05 -2.76 -16.91
C ARG A 157 1.57 -4.19 -16.70
N GLY A 158 1.66 -4.65 -15.46
CA GLY A 158 2.00 -6.02 -15.11
C GLY A 158 3.48 -6.32 -14.95
N ALA A 159 4.35 -5.29 -14.87
CA ALA A 159 5.79 -5.48 -14.88
C ALA A 159 6.47 -5.25 -13.52
N GLY A 160 5.74 -4.96 -12.44
CA GLY A 160 6.33 -4.45 -11.19
C GLY A 160 7.34 -5.39 -10.53
N CYS A 161 7.12 -6.70 -10.60
CA CYS A 161 8.01 -7.68 -9.99
C CYS A 161 9.24 -8.00 -10.85
N SER A 162 9.15 -7.85 -12.18
CA SER A 162 10.25 -8.05 -13.13
C SER A 162 10.92 -6.76 -13.58
N ALA A 163 10.44 -5.60 -13.12
CA ALA A 163 10.96 -4.29 -13.48
C ALA A 163 12.46 -4.20 -13.16
N PRO A 164 13.30 -3.66 -14.05
CA PRO A 164 14.72 -3.47 -13.76
C PRO A 164 14.92 -2.72 -12.45
N PRO A 165 15.97 -3.04 -11.66
CA PRO A 165 16.30 -2.29 -10.45
C PRO A 165 16.45 -0.80 -10.76
N GLY A 166 15.91 0.05 -9.88
CA GLY A 166 16.02 1.50 -10.03
C GLY A 166 17.42 2.02 -9.67
N THR A 167 18.07 1.37 -8.70
CA THR A 167 19.44 1.69 -8.26
C THR A 167 20.45 0.73 -8.91
N ASN A 168 21.63 1.23 -9.26
CA ASN A 168 22.75 0.37 -9.67
C ASN A 168 23.14 -0.58 -8.52
N GLN A 169 23.41 -1.85 -8.82
CA GLN A 169 23.78 -2.88 -7.84
C GLN A 169 24.99 -2.51 -6.97
N GLU A 170 26.00 -1.82 -7.52
CA GLU A 170 27.15 -1.37 -6.73
C GLU A 170 26.76 -0.31 -5.69
N GLN A 171 25.93 0.65 -6.09
CA GLN A 171 25.42 1.68 -5.20
C GLN A 171 24.50 1.07 -4.13
N ALA A 172 23.61 0.15 -4.53
CA ALA A 172 22.71 -0.54 -3.61
C ALA A 172 23.47 -1.38 -2.57
N LYS A 173 24.60 -2.00 -2.95
CA LYS A 173 25.50 -2.69 -2.01
C LYS A 173 26.20 -1.71 -1.08
N ALA A 174 26.68 -0.58 -1.59
CA ALA A 174 27.39 0.43 -0.80
C ALA A 174 26.50 1.10 0.26
N SER A 175 25.19 1.23 -0.01
CA SER A 175 24.23 1.82 0.92
C SER A 175 23.37 0.79 1.66
N LEU A 176 23.65 -0.51 1.51
CA LEU A 176 22.82 -1.57 2.06
C LEU A 176 22.60 -1.40 3.56
N GLY A 177 21.34 -1.36 3.96
CA GLY A 177 20.94 -1.26 5.37
C GLY A 177 21.06 0.14 5.97
N ASN A 178 21.50 1.15 5.20
CA ASN A 178 21.41 2.53 5.65
C ASN A 178 19.94 2.90 5.87
N MET A 179 19.65 3.36 7.09
CA MET A 179 18.31 3.77 7.50
C MET A 179 18.30 5.24 7.91
N ARG A 180 17.14 5.89 7.76
CA ARG A 180 16.88 7.20 8.33
C ARG A 180 15.41 7.38 8.70
N PHE A 181 15.17 8.13 9.76
CA PHE A 181 13.85 8.66 10.05
C PHE A 181 13.67 10.04 9.41
N LYS A 182 12.46 10.29 8.91
CA LYS A 182 11.97 11.63 8.59
C LYS A 182 10.73 11.89 9.42
N PHE A 183 10.66 13.09 9.97
CA PHE A 183 9.53 13.56 10.76
C PHE A 183 8.86 14.71 10.00
N SER A 184 7.54 14.66 9.88
CA SER A 184 6.74 15.80 9.40
C SER A 184 5.61 16.09 10.38
N GLN A 185 5.29 17.37 10.58
CA GLN A 185 4.07 17.75 11.28
C GLN A 185 2.88 17.20 10.48
N ALA A 186 1.97 16.48 11.15
CA ALA A 186 0.73 16.08 10.52
C ALA A 186 -0.06 17.35 10.15
N LEU A 187 -0.43 17.48 8.88
CA LEU A 187 -1.31 18.55 8.43
C LEU A 187 -2.70 18.28 9.05
N GLU A 188 -3.08 19.16 9.98
CA GLU A 188 -4.42 19.41 10.52
C GLU A 188 -4.90 18.67 11.79
N SER A 189 -5.18 19.50 12.80
CA SER A 189 -6.37 19.49 13.67
C SER A 189 -6.47 18.45 14.79
N SER A 190 -5.74 18.68 15.87
CA SER A 190 -6.23 18.65 17.28
C SER A 190 -5.02 18.84 18.19
N GLN A 191 -5.25 19.24 19.44
CA GLN A 191 -4.24 19.63 20.44
C GLN A 191 -3.23 18.54 20.86
N ASN A 192 -3.02 17.52 20.02
CA ASN A 192 -2.10 16.42 20.27
C ASN A 192 -1.05 16.37 19.14
N GLN A 193 0.19 16.70 19.50
CA GLN A 193 1.38 16.92 18.64
C GLN A 193 1.91 15.65 17.96
N SER A 194 1.03 14.92 17.28
CA SER A 194 1.42 13.68 16.65
C SER A 194 2.28 13.93 15.41
N LYS A 195 3.48 13.34 15.39
CA LYS A 195 4.43 13.47 14.27
C LYS A 195 4.22 12.29 13.31
N ALA A 196 4.10 12.58 12.01
CA ALA A 196 4.21 11.54 11.01
C ALA A 196 5.68 11.12 10.92
N VAL A 197 5.96 9.84 11.20
CA VAL A 197 7.29 9.25 11.12
C VAL A 197 7.38 8.45 9.84
N GLN A 198 8.44 8.66 9.07
CA GLN A 198 8.77 7.87 7.91
C GLN A 198 10.14 7.23 8.11
N LEU A 199 10.16 5.91 8.29
CA LEU A 199 11.37 5.11 8.18
C LEU A 199 11.67 4.89 6.69
N MET A 200 12.90 5.19 6.29
CA MET A 200 13.42 4.93 4.95
C MET A 200 14.61 3.98 5.07
N ILE A 201 14.59 2.90 4.30
CA ILE A 201 15.62 1.85 4.31
C ILE A 201 16.23 1.76 2.92
N SER A 202 17.55 1.82 2.82
CA SER A 202 18.24 1.54 1.57
C SER A 202 18.46 0.03 1.45
N HIS A 203 17.73 -0.60 0.53
CA HIS A 203 17.80 -2.03 0.28
C HIS A 203 17.29 -2.31 -1.15
N PRO A 204 17.99 -3.14 -1.95
CA PRO A 204 17.61 -3.39 -3.34
C PRO A 204 16.23 -4.06 -3.46
N ASN A 205 15.82 -4.88 -2.48
CA ASN A 205 14.56 -5.62 -2.49
C ASN A 205 14.34 -6.32 -3.85
N ASN A 206 15.35 -7.11 -4.23
CA ASN A 206 15.37 -7.90 -5.44
C ASN A 206 14.36 -9.04 -5.32
N THR A 207 13.54 -9.23 -6.35
CA THR A 207 12.44 -10.21 -6.34
C THR A 207 12.84 -11.61 -6.79
N GLY A 208 14.06 -11.80 -7.32
CA GLY A 208 14.44 -13.03 -8.00
C GLY A 208 13.99 -13.12 -9.47
N MET A 209 13.13 -12.20 -9.93
CA MET A 209 12.57 -12.19 -11.30
C MET A 209 13.18 -11.13 -12.21
N GLN A 210 13.96 -10.21 -11.64
CA GLN A 210 14.63 -9.14 -12.35
C GLN A 210 15.87 -9.69 -13.05
N ARG A 211 16.20 -9.19 -14.24
CA ARG A 211 17.43 -9.56 -14.95
C ARG A 211 18.50 -8.51 -14.77
N ASP A 212 19.73 -8.97 -14.57
CA ASP A 212 20.91 -8.13 -14.64
C ASP A 212 21.16 -7.73 -16.10
N GLN A 213 21.34 -6.43 -16.37
CA GLN A 213 21.38 -5.91 -17.74
C GLN A 213 22.67 -6.29 -18.49
N LEU A 214 23.73 -6.65 -17.77
CA LEU A 214 25.02 -7.03 -18.36
C LEU A 214 25.09 -8.54 -18.60
N SER A 215 24.88 -9.32 -17.55
CA SER A 215 24.98 -10.78 -17.58
C SER A 215 23.74 -11.46 -18.13
N THR A 216 22.59 -10.76 -18.21
CA THR A 216 21.26 -11.27 -18.58
C THR A 216 20.68 -12.34 -17.64
N MET A 217 21.41 -12.69 -16.58
CA MET A 217 21.03 -13.65 -15.56
C MET A 217 19.96 -13.05 -14.63
N LEU A 218 19.19 -13.91 -13.97
CA LEU A 218 18.28 -13.48 -12.91
C LEU A 218 19.10 -12.98 -11.72
N ILE A 219 18.71 -11.81 -11.19
CA ILE A 219 19.26 -11.26 -9.97
C ILE A 219 18.70 -12.08 -8.81
N PRO A 220 19.55 -12.67 -7.95
CA PRO A 220 19.09 -13.44 -6.80
C PRO A 220 18.12 -12.63 -5.94
N GLN A 221 17.10 -13.31 -5.42
CA GLN A 221 16.14 -12.73 -4.51
C GLN A 221 16.86 -12.28 -3.24
N SER A 222 16.66 -11.02 -2.85
CA SER A 222 17.22 -10.44 -1.63
C SER A 222 16.35 -9.27 -1.21
N TYR A 223 15.65 -9.39 -0.08
CA TYR A 223 14.71 -8.37 0.40
C TYR A 223 14.74 -8.23 1.92
N VAL A 224 14.32 -7.05 2.40
CA VAL A 224 14.06 -6.83 3.82
C VAL A 224 12.92 -7.74 4.24
N LYS A 225 13.17 -8.71 5.13
CA LYS A 225 12.16 -9.67 5.60
C LYS A 225 11.48 -9.25 6.89
N GLU A 226 12.17 -8.46 7.71
CA GLU A 226 11.64 -8.00 8.99
C GLU A 226 12.10 -6.57 9.27
N VAL A 227 11.18 -5.74 9.74
CA VAL A 227 11.45 -4.41 10.29
C VAL A 227 10.75 -4.28 11.63
N GLU A 228 11.41 -3.68 12.60
CA GLU A 228 10.85 -3.42 13.91
C GLU A 228 11.20 -1.99 14.31
N VAL A 229 10.21 -1.25 14.78
CA VAL A 229 10.38 0.09 15.34
C VAL A 229 9.85 0.10 16.76
N SER A 230 10.68 0.54 17.70
CA SER A 230 10.37 0.66 19.12
C SER A 230 10.72 2.04 19.65
N PHE A 231 10.02 2.46 20.71
CA PHE A 231 10.30 3.67 21.46
C PHE A 231 10.39 3.33 22.94
N ASN A 232 11.51 3.65 23.61
CA ASN A 232 11.77 3.30 25.01
C ASN A 232 11.46 1.82 25.31
N ASP A 233 11.99 0.92 24.46
CA ASP A 233 11.76 -0.54 24.49
C ASP A 233 10.31 -1.02 24.26
N GLU A 234 9.34 -0.12 24.11
CA GLU A 234 7.98 -0.46 23.68
C GLU A 234 7.93 -0.57 22.15
N ARG A 235 7.54 -1.74 21.63
CA ARG A 235 7.35 -1.94 20.19
C ARG A 235 6.19 -1.09 19.69
N LEU A 236 6.45 -0.25 18.69
CA LEU A 236 5.43 0.52 17.98
C LEU A 236 4.88 -0.27 16.79
N LEU A 237 5.78 -0.85 16.00
CA LEU A 237 5.46 -1.53 14.76
C LEU A 237 6.47 -2.64 14.50
N LYS A 238 5.99 -3.84 14.18
CA LYS A 238 6.78 -4.89 13.53
C LYS A 238 6.18 -5.17 12.16
N ALA A 239 6.99 -5.23 11.12
CA ALA A 239 6.59 -5.62 9.77
C ALA A 239 7.36 -6.88 9.36
N GLU A 240 6.64 -7.96 9.08
CA GLU A 240 7.16 -9.15 8.39
C GLU A 240 6.78 -9.00 6.92
N THR A 241 7.76 -8.97 6.02
CA THR A 241 7.58 -8.51 4.64
C THR A 241 8.01 -9.55 3.61
N SER A 242 7.57 -9.37 2.36
CA SER A 242 8.02 -10.15 1.21
C SER A 242 8.66 -9.26 0.13
N PHE A 243 9.13 -9.87 -0.95
CA PHE A 243 9.66 -9.14 -2.11
C PHE A 243 8.58 -8.31 -2.85
N THR A 244 7.30 -8.43 -2.49
CA THR A 244 6.25 -7.53 -2.98
C THR A 244 6.44 -6.11 -2.45
N ILE A 245 7.14 -5.90 -1.33
CA ILE A 245 7.56 -4.55 -0.90
C ILE A 245 8.61 -4.01 -1.88
N SER A 246 8.37 -2.78 -2.34
CA SER A 246 9.22 -2.09 -3.31
C SER A 246 10.68 -1.93 -2.88
N GLU A 247 11.54 -1.70 -3.89
CA GLU A 247 12.92 -1.23 -3.68
C GLU A 247 12.97 0.02 -2.79
N ASN A 248 14.03 0.09 -1.96
CA ASN A 248 14.21 1.11 -0.93
C ASN A 248 12.97 1.22 -0.04
N PRO A 249 12.65 0.18 0.76
CA PRO A 249 11.44 0.12 1.55
C PRO A 249 11.24 1.37 2.40
N SER A 250 9.99 1.81 2.49
CA SER A 250 9.61 2.91 3.37
C SER A 250 8.33 2.58 4.08
N PHE A 251 8.32 2.85 5.38
CA PHE A 251 7.17 2.67 6.25
C PHE A 251 6.89 4.00 6.91
N ARG A 252 5.68 4.52 6.69
CA ARG A 252 5.22 5.75 7.30
C ARG A 252 4.07 5.44 8.22
N PHE A 253 4.10 5.97 9.43
CA PHE A 253 3.05 5.80 10.42
C PHE A 253 3.03 7.02 11.34
N LYS A 254 1.94 7.18 12.08
CA LYS A 254 1.80 8.24 13.07
C LYS A 254 2.42 7.80 14.39
N PHE A 255 3.21 8.66 15.01
CA PHE A 255 3.79 8.44 16.33
C PHE A 255 3.77 9.75 17.12
N ALA A 256 3.16 9.70 18.30
CA ALA A 256 3.08 10.81 19.24
C ALA A 256 3.84 10.41 20.51
N PRO A 257 5.11 10.83 20.66
CA PRO A 257 5.85 10.61 21.89
C PRO A 257 5.22 11.47 23.00
N ASP A 258 4.93 10.83 24.12
CA ASP A 258 4.47 11.45 25.37
C ASP A 258 5.62 11.95 26.25
N GLU A 259 6.84 11.47 25.98
CA GLU A 259 8.06 11.85 26.67
C GLU A 259 9.26 11.91 25.71
N SER A 260 10.38 12.47 26.19
CA SER A 260 11.65 12.34 25.46
C SER A 260 12.16 10.91 25.60
N GLY A 261 12.77 10.38 24.55
CA GLY A 261 13.21 8.99 24.55
C GLY A 261 14.02 8.61 23.33
N GLU A 262 14.24 7.31 23.16
CA GLU A 262 14.98 6.76 22.02
C GLU A 262 14.04 5.97 21.11
N LEU A 263 14.01 6.37 19.82
CA LEU A 263 13.36 5.65 18.76
C LEU A 263 14.39 4.75 18.06
N VAL A 264 14.14 3.45 18.05
CA VAL A 264 15.03 2.45 17.48
C VAL A 264 14.33 1.76 16.31
N ALA A 265 15.01 1.68 15.17
CA ALA A 265 14.62 0.79 14.08
C ALA A 265 15.63 -0.35 13.94
N ARG A 266 15.14 -1.59 13.92
CA ARG A 266 15.89 -2.79 13.53
C ARG A 266 15.36 -3.28 12.19
N MET A 267 16.26 -3.63 11.29
CA MET A 267 15.93 -4.27 10.01
C MET A 267 16.73 -5.55 9.86
N ARG A 268 16.09 -6.60 9.33
CA ARG A 268 16.74 -7.86 8.95
C ARG A 268 16.36 -8.27 7.52
N ASP A 269 17.33 -8.69 6.73
CA ASP A 269 17.13 -9.15 5.34
C ASP A 269 17.09 -10.69 5.21
N THR A 270 16.85 -11.17 4.00
CA THR A 270 16.85 -12.62 3.68
C THR A 270 18.22 -13.29 3.79
N ASP A 271 19.32 -12.53 3.84
CA ASP A 271 20.68 -13.04 4.08
C ASP A 271 21.02 -13.07 5.58
N ASP A 272 20.03 -12.83 6.46
CA ASP A 272 20.18 -12.71 7.92
C ASP A 272 21.07 -11.55 8.38
N LYS A 273 21.31 -10.55 7.53
CA LYS A 273 22.01 -9.33 7.94
C LYS A 273 21.07 -8.47 8.76
N GLU A 274 21.56 -7.94 9.87
CA GLU A 274 20.82 -7.03 10.74
C GLU A 274 21.44 -5.64 10.77
N PHE A 275 20.57 -4.63 10.78
CA PHE A 275 20.92 -3.22 10.81
C PHE A 275 20.10 -2.49 11.85
N TYR A 276 20.69 -1.47 12.46
CA TYR A 276 20.07 -0.69 13.53
C TYR A 276 20.19 0.81 13.24
N LEU A 277 19.16 1.55 13.61
CA LEU A 277 19.14 3.01 13.62
C LEU A 277 18.58 3.47 14.96
N TYR A 278 19.35 4.33 15.63
CA TYR A 278 18.97 4.95 16.89
C TYR A 278 18.73 6.45 16.64
N GLN A 279 17.62 6.97 17.14
CA GLN A 279 17.28 8.38 17.03
C GLN A 279 16.69 8.88 18.35
N THR A 280 17.39 9.80 19.01
CA THR A 280 16.82 10.51 20.15
C THR A 280 15.67 11.40 19.69
N ILE A 281 14.53 11.27 20.36
CA ILE A 281 13.33 12.10 20.19
C ILE A 281 13.20 12.96 21.44
N LYS A 282 13.01 14.25 21.25
CA LYS A 282 12.64 15.16 22.34
C LYS A 282 11.14 15.34 22.32
N ALA A 283 10.49 15.23 23.49
CA ALA A 283 9.14 15.77 23.65
C ALA A 283 9.19 17.26 23.35
N ASP A 284 8.16 17.78 22.70
CA ASP A 284 8.05 19.24 22.53
C ASP A 284 7.68 19.82 23.91
N GLU A 285 8.47 20.80 24.39
CA GLU A 285 8.20 21.55 25.63
C GLU A 285 6.88 22.34 25.57
#